data_AF-A0A2X4RGC7-F1
#
_entry.id   AF-A0A2X4RGC7-F1
#
_cell.length_a   1.000
_cell.length_b   1.000
_cell.length_c   1.000
_cell.angle_alpha   90.00
_cell.angle_beta   90.00
_cell.angle_gamma   90.00
#
_symmetry.space_group_name_H-M   'P 1'
#
loop_
_entity.id
_entity.type
_entity.pdbx_description
1 polymer ?
#
loop_
_entity_poly.entity_id
_entity_poly.type
_entity_poly.pdbx_seq_one_letter_code
_entity_poly.pdbx_strand_id
1 'polypeptide(L)'
;MTTNNEKTPAGAGNTNEGKNEVDMNSNTHESSSRELRKAIDRVHAAISVNNQKLRRINNEAKTATSDEFRELDKKFGAIQKENTGLFKNFRKVVEEYQEALNRERLAAHERQSKERRHYWRKREEITRITGRDDLSPVDLQYELVARYREGGDFMAILDAMKAVDDLDLERAGLTSWGECDD
;
A
#
# COMPACT_ATOMS: atom_id res chain seq x y z
N MET A 1 5.02 70.72 -2.79
CA MET A 1 4.62 70.43 -4.19
C MET A 1 4.86 68.96 -4.45
N THR A 2 3.77 68.23 -4.61
CA THR A 2 3.66 66.89 -5.20
C THR A 2 3.90 66.93 -6.70
N THR A 3 4.55 65.90 -7.26
CA THR A 3 4.04 65.21 -8.47
C THR A 3 4.60 63.79 -8.56
N ASN A 4 3.67 62.85 -8.48
CA ASN A 4 3.82 61.45 -8.85
C ASN A 4 3.86 61.35 -10.37
N ASN A 5 4.72 60.50 -10.94
CA ASN A 5 4.56 60.06 -12.33
C ASN A 5 3.79 58.75 -12.35
N GLU A 6 2.48 58.87 -12.49
CA GLU A 6 1.60 57.84 -13.03
C GLU A 6 2.00 57.54 -14.48
N LYS A 7 2.14 56.26 -14.81
CA LYS A 7 1.86 55.75 -16.15
C LYS A 7 1.15 54.41 -16.05
N THR A 8 -0.11 54.43 -16.46
CA THR A 8 -0.98 53.29 -16.77
C THR A 8 -1.71 53.65 -18.07
N PRO A 9 -2.40 52.75 -18.78
CA PRO A 9 -2.03 51.45 -19.36
C PRO A 9 -2.27 51.43 -20.90
N ALA A 10 -1.73 50.43 -21.59
CA ALA A 10 -2.26 49.89 -22.85
C ALA A 10 -1.65 48.49 -22.96
N GLY A 11 -2.33 47.39 -23.28
CA GLY A 11 -3.58 47.16 -23.98
C GLY A 11 -3.36 45.82 -24.71
N ALA A 12 -4.25 44.86 -24.48
CA ALA A 12 -4.36 43.48 -24.98
C ALA A 12 -3.50 43.03 -26.18
N GLY A 13 -2.94 41.82 -26.05
CA GLY A 13 -2.35 41.01 -27.12
C GLY A 13 -2.07 39.56 -26.70
N ASN A 14 -3.12 38.75 -26.60
CA ASN A 14 -3.16 37.31 -26.92
C ASN A 14 -2.15 36.97 -28.05
N THR A 15 -1.37 35.88 -28.04
CA THR A 15 -1.81 34.49 -28.30
C THR A 15 -0.62 33.51 -28.13
N ASN A 16 -0.91 32.36 -27.53
CA ASN A 16 -0.36 31.01 -27.75
C ASN A 16 1.08 30.57 -27.48
N GLU A 17 1.09 29.38 -26.85
CA GLU A 17 1.94 28.20 -27.11
C GLU A 17 3.35 28.17 -26.53
N GLY A 18 3.41 27.65 -25.30
CA GLY A 18 4.58 26.99 -24.75
C GLY A 18 4.12 25.84 -23.87
N LYS A 19 3.85 24.68 -24.49
CA LYS A 19 3.64 23.39 -23.82
C LYS A 19 4.87 23.10 -22.97
N ASN A 20 4.77 23.34 -21.66
CA ASN A 20 5.61 22.65 -20.70
C ASN A 20 4.70 21.62 -20.04
N GLU A 21 4.72 20.40 -20.58
CA GLU A 21 4.42 19.20 -19.83
C GLU A 21 5.37 19.20 -18.63
N VAL A 22 4.89 19.77 -17.52
CA VAL A 22 5.44 19.44 -16.22
C VAL A 22 4.93 18.03 -15.98
N ASP A 23 5.85 17.07 -16.11
CA ASP A 23 5.70 15.70 -15.63
C ASP A 23 4.95 15.72 -14.30
N MET A 24 3.66 15.40 -14.36
CA MET A 24 2.89 15.01 -13.19
C MET A 24 3.38 13.62 -12.79
N ASN A 25 4.61 13.56 -12.25
CA ASN A 25 4.93 12.60 -11.20
C ASN A 25 4.07 12.98 -10.00
N SER A 26 2.78 12.65 -10.11
CA SER A 26 1.86 12.58 -9.01
C SER A 26 2.34 11.41 -8.14
N ASN A 27 3.35 11.68 -7.32
CA ASN A 27 3.57 10.97 -6.06
C ASN A 27 2.37 11.27 -5.16
N THR A 28 1.19 10.85 -5.58
CA THR A 28 0.05 10.69 -4.71
C THR A 28 0.45 9.49 -3.87
N HIS A 29 0.97 9.73 -2.67
CA HIS A 29 1.21 8.66 -1.72
C HIS A 29 -0.14 7.99 -1.47
N GLU A 30 -0.41 6.91 -2.16
CA GLU A 30 -1.60 6.11 -1.93
C GLU A 30 -1.47 5.55 -0.51
N SER A 31 -2.46 5.83 0.33
CA SER A 31 -2.44 5.37 1.71
C SER A 31 -2.58 3.84 1.72
N SER A 32 -1.79 3.18 2.56
CA SER A 32 -1.89 1.73 2.75
C SER A 32 -3.24 1.35 3.37
N SER A 33 -3.68 0.10 3.16
CA SER A 33 -4.90 -0.42 3.81
C SER A 33 -4.82 -0.27 5.34
N ARG A 34 -3.63 -0.43 5.92
CA ARG A 34 -3.36 -0.27 7.35
C ARG A 34 -3.58 1.16 7.84
N GLU A 35 -3.14 2.15 7.09
CA GLU A 35 -3.34 3.57 7.43
C GLU A 35 -4.80 3.97 7.31
N LEU A 36 -5.46 3.54 6.24
CA LEU A 36 -6.88 3.79 6.02
C LEU A 36 -7.74 3.14 7.11
N ARG A 37 -7.40 1.92 7.55
CA ARG A 37 -8.06 1.28 8.70
C ARG A 37 -7.95 2.11 9.98
N LYS A 38 -6.77 2.65 10.28
CA LYS A 38 -6.59 3.56 11.42
C LYS A 38 -7.43 4.83 11.27
N ALA A 39 -7.57 5.36 10.06
CA ALA A 39 -8.42 6.51 9.79
C ALA A 39 -9.91 6.19 10.01
N ILE A 40 -10.39 5.02 9.56
CA ILE A 40 -11.73 4.50 9.84
C ILE A 40 -11.98 4.44 11.35
N ASP A 41 -11.04 3.87 12.11
CA ASP A 41 -11.16 3.74 13.57
C ASP A 41 -11.28 5.11 14.26
N ARG A 42 -10.51 6.11 13.80
CA ARG A 42 -10.58 7.49 14.32
C ARG A 42 -11.93 8.15 14.03
N VAL A 43 -12.43 8.02 12.80
CA VAL A 43 -13.73 8.59 12.43
C VAL A 43 -14.86 7.91 13.20
N HIS A 44 -14.81 6.58 13.35
CA HIS A 44 -15.76 5.82 14.14
C HIS A 44 -15.76 6.26 15.62
N ALA A 45 -14.58 6.44 16.22
CA ALA A 45 -14.44 6.95 17.57
C ALA A 45 -15.05 8.37 17.73
N ALA A 46 -14.80 9.27 16.77
CA ALA A 46 -15.39 10.61 16.79
C ALA A 46 -16.93 10.57 16.72
N ILE A 47 -17.50 9.74 15.84
CA ILE A 47 -18.96 9.53 15.74
C ILE A 47 -19.52 9.00 17.07
N SER A 48 -18.84 8.04 17.69
CA SER A 48 -19.25 7.48 18.98
C SER A 48 -19.28 8.55 20.09
N VAL A 49 -18.24 9.38 20.18
CA VAL A 49 -18.18 10.51 21.12
C VAL A 49 -19.33 11.49 20.88
N ASN A 50 -19.60 11.86 19.63
CA ASN A 50 -20.70 12.76 19.31
C ASN A 50 -22.07 12.15 19.63
N ASN A 51 -22.27 10.86 19.39
CA ASN A 51 -23.50 10.16 19.78
C ASN A 51 -23.68 10.13 21.31
N GLN A 52 -22.60 10.04 22.10
CA GLN A 52 -22.68 10.18 23.55
C GLN A 52 -23.11 11.59 23.95
N LYS A 53 -22.57 12.64 23.32
CA LYS A 53 -22.98 14.04 23.56
C LYS A 53 -24.46 14.24 23.23
N LEU A 54 -24.94 13.73 22.09
CA LEU A 54 -26.35 13.80 21.70
C LEU A 54 -27.27 13.12 22.74
N ARG A 55 -26.86 11.97 23.29
CA ARG A 55 -27.61 11.30 24.37
C ARG A 55 -27.68 12.14 25.65
N ARG A 56 -26.59 12.81 26.03
CA ARG A 56 -26.55 13.71 27.19
C ARG A 56 -27.50 14.89 27.00
N ILE A 57 -27.42 15.56 25.85
CA ILE A 57 -28.33 16.65 25.49
C ILE A 57 -29.79 16.20 25.55
N ASN A 58 -30.10 15.03 24.98
CA ASN A 58 -31.47 14.51 24.99
C ASN A 58 -31.98 14.17 26.40
N ASN A 59 -31.08 13.80 27.33
CA ASN A 59 -31.46 13.58 28.73
C ASN A 59 -31.66 14.89 29.49
N GLU A 60 -30.78 15.87 29.29
CA GLU A 60 -30.89 17.22 29.87
C GLU A 60 -32.17 17.93 29.41
N ALA A 61 -32.55 17.74 28.14
CA ALA A 61 -33.74 18.33 27.56
C ALA A 61 -35.07 17.89 28.22
N LYS A 62 -35.10 16.73 28.89
CA LYS A 62 -36.32 16.20 29.53
C LYS A 62 -36.82 17.05 30.70
N THR A 63 -35.90 17.74 31.38
CA THR A 63 -36.20 18.55 32.56
C THR A 63 -35.89 20.03 32.34
N ALA A 64 -35.55 20.41 31.11
CA ALA A 64 -35.15 21.77 30.75
C ALA A 64 -36.35 22.72 30.74
N THR A 65 -36.11 23.95 31.18
CA THR A 65 -37.02 25.07 30.92
C THR A 65 -37.05 25.42 29.42
N SER A 66 -37.99 26.26 28.98
CA SER A 66 -38.13 26.60 27.56
C SER A 66 -36.87 27.24 26.96
N ASP A 67 -36.21 28.14 27.71
CA ASP A 67 -35.00 28.81 27.24
C ASP A 67 -33.80 27.86 27.20
N GLU A 68 -33.65 27.01 28.22
CA GLU A 68 -32.62 25.97 28.25
C GLU A 68 -32.80 24.96 27.10
N PHE A 69 -34.04 24.58 26.80
CA PHE A 69 -34.35 23.69 25.69
C PHE A 69 -33.91 24.29 24.35
N ARG A 70 -34.15 25.59 24.11
CA ARG A 70 -33.71 26.27 22.88
C ARG A 70 -32.20 26.23 22.72
N GLU A 71 -31.44 26.39 23.80
CA GLU A 71 -29.98 26.30 23.76
C GLU A 71 -29.49 24.86 23.56
N LEU A 72 -30.16 23.87 24.17
CA LEU A 72 -29.89 22.45 23.95
C LEU A 72 -30.18 22.02 22.50
N ASP A 73 -31.26 22.51 21.90
CA ASP A 73 -31.63 22.23 20.51
C ASP A 73 -30.59 22.79 19.52
N LYS A 74 -30.09 24.02 19.74
CA LYS A 74 -28.98 24.57 18.95
C LYS A 74 -27.73 23.69 19.04
N LYS A 75 -27.35 23.23 20.24
CA LYS A 75 -26.20 22.33 20.45
C LYS A 75 -26.42 20.98 19.75
N PHE A 76 -27.63 20.44 19.85
CA PHE A 76 -28.02 19.19 19.19
C PHE A 76 -27.85 19.30 17.67
N GLY A 77 -28.39 20.36 17.07
CA GLY A 77 -28.26 20.63 15.64
C GLY A 77 -26.81 20.81 15.18
N ALA A 78 -25.96 21.45 15.98
CA ALA A 78 -24.53 21.57 15.69
C ALA A 78 -23.84 20.20 15.63
N ILE A 79 -24.06 19.35 16.64
CA ILE A 79 -23.45 18.00 16.68
C ILE A 79 -24.00 17.11 15.56
N GLN A 80 -25.27 17.24 15.18
CA GLN A 80 -25.81 16.52 14.02
C GLN A 80 -25.13 16.93 12.70
N LYS A 81 -24.84 18.22 12.51
CA LYS A 81 -24.09 18.70 11.35
C LYS A 81 -22.66 18.13 11.31
N GLU A 82 -21.97 18.12 12.45
CA GLU A 82 -20.66 17.48 12.58
C GLU A 82 -20.72 15.99 12.22
N ASN A 83 -21.69 15.24 12.77
CA ASN A 83 -21.89 13.83 12.46
C ASN A 83 -22.14 13.60 10.97
N THR A 84 -22.92 14.46 10.32
CA THR A 84 -23.17 14.38 8.87
C THR A 84 -21.86 14.50 8.09
N GLY A 85 -20.97 15.43 8.50
CA GLY A 85 -19.63 15.56 7.92
C GLY A 85 -18.77 14.32 8.17
N LEU A 86 -18.77 13.80 9.41
CA LEU A 86 -18.03 12.58 9.76
C LEU A 86 -18.51 11.35 8.97
N PHE A 87 -19.81 11.18 8.75
CA PHE A 87 -20.34 10.07 7.95
C PHE A 87 -19.93 10.16 6.48
N LYS A 88 -19.88 11.38 5.90
CA LYS A 88 -19.36 11.56 4.54
C LYS A 88 -17.88 11.18 4.46
N ASN A 89 -17.08 11.64 5.42
CA ASN A 89 -15.66 11.26 5.51
C ASN A 89 -15.49 9.76 5.73
N PHE A 90 -16.30 9.15 6.59
CA PHE A 90 -16.29 7.71 6.85
C PHE A 90 -16.53 6.92 5.58
N ARG A 91 -17.56 7.27 4.80
CA ARG A 91 -17.86 6.63 3.52
C ARG A 91 -16.66 6.71 2.57
N LYS A 92 -16.10 7.90 2.40
CA LYS A 92 -14.94 8.11 1.52
C LYS A 92 -13.74 7.24 1.93
N VAL A 93 -13.38 7.25 3.22
CA VAL A 93 -12.23 6.46 3.71
C VAL A 93 -12.49 4.95 3.59
N VAL A 94 -13.73 4.50 3.76
CA VAL A 94 -14.10 3.08 3.56
C VAL A 94 -13.98 2.66 2.11
N GLU A 95 -14.41 3.50 1.17
CA GLU A 95 -14.25 3.26 -0.27
C GLU A 95 -12.76 3.15 -0.64
N GLU A 96 -11.95 4.13 -0.22
CA GLU A 96 -10.49 4.10 -0.42
C GLU A 96 -9.82 2.86 0.22
N TYR A 97 -10.28 2.46 1.42
CA TYR A 97 -9.77 1.26 2.09
C TYR A 97 -10.04 -0.01 1.30
N GLN A 98 -11.23 -0.15 0.71
CA GLN A 98 -11.58 -1.31 -0.10
C GLN A 98 -10.73 -1.38 -1.37
N GLU A 99 -10.51 -0.24 -2.03
CA GLU A 99 -9.63 -0.16 -3.20
C GLU A 99 -8.19 -0.53 -2.86
N ALA A 100 -7.64 0.02 -1.77
CA ALA A 100 -6.29 -0.31 -1.31
C ALA A 100 -6.14 -1.79 -0.99
N LEU A 101 -7.12 -2.38 -0.30
CA LEU A 101 -7.11 -3.80 0.06
C LEU A 101 -7.15 -4.71 -1.17
N ASN A 102 -7.94 -4.35 -2.19
CA ASN A 102 -8.00 -5.09 -3.44
C ASN A 102 -6.66 -5.02 -4.20
N ARG A 103 -6.04 -3.84 -4.28
CA ARG A 103 -4.73 -3.65 -4.92
C ARG A 103 -3.64 -4.45 -4.22
N GLU A 104 -3.57 -4.38 -2.88
CA GLU A 104 -2.61 -5.16 -2.09
C GLU A 104 -2.80 -6.67 -2.27
N ARG A 105 -4.04 -7.14 -2.32
CA ARG A 105 -4.36 -8.56 -2.53
C ARG A 105 -3.93 -9.05 -3.91
N LEU A 106 -4.20 -8.28 -4.95
CA LEU A 106 -3.77 -8.60 -6.32
C LEU A 106 -2.23 -8.65 -6.41
N ALA A 107 -1.54 -7.66 -5.84
CA ALA A 107 -0.08 -7.63 -5.81
C ALA A 107 0.51 -8.80 -5.00
N ALA A 108 -0.11 -9.18 -3.88
CA ALA A 108 0.29 -10.36 -3.10
C ALA A 108 0.10 -11.66 -3.90
N HIS A 109 -1.05 -11.81 -4.58
CA HIS A 109 -1.33 -12.96 -5.42
C HIS A 109 -0.34 -13.08 -6.58
N GLU A 110 -0.01 -11.97 -7.23
CA GLU A 110 0.98 -11.94 -8.31
C GLU A 110 2.38 -12.34 -7.80
N ARG A 111 2.82 -11.79 -6.66
CA ARG A 111 4.08 -12.16 -6.01
C ARG A 111 4.13 -13.67 -5.70
N GLN A 112 3.09 -14.19 -5.07
CA GLN A 112 2.99 -15.62 -4.76
C GLN A 112 2.98 -16.49 -6.02
N SER A 113 2.36 -16.01 -7.11
CA SER A 113 2.33 -16.73 -8.39
C SER A 113 3.69 -16.69 -9.10
N LYS A 114 4.43 -15.58 -9.01
CA LYS A 114 5.82 -15.49 -9.50
C LYS A 114 6.75 -16.39 -8.69
N GLU A 115 6.65 -16.37 -7.36
CA GLU A 115 7.40 -17.27 -6.47
C GLU A 115 7.13 -18.74 -6.76
N ARG A 116 5.87 -19.13 -6.92
CA ARG A 116 5.52 -20.52 -7.26
C ARG A 116 6.06 -20.94 -8.62
N ARG A 117 5.96 -20.09 -9.65
CA ARG A 117 6.53 -20.38 -10.98
C ARG A 117 8.04 -20.54 -10.91
N HIS A 118 8.71 -19.66 -10.18
CA HIS A 118 10.16 -19.73 -10.00
C HIS A 118 10.59 -20.99 -9.22
N TYR A 119 9.86 -21.33 -8.17
CA TYR A 119 10.08 -22.58 -7.42
C TYR A 119 9.90 -23.82 -8.32
N TRP A 120 8.87 -23.86 -9.16
CA TRP A 120 8.65 -24.96 -10.10
C TRP A 120 9.77 -25.07 -11.13
N ARG A 121 10.24 -23.95 -11.68
CA ARG A 121 11.41 -23.95 -12.59
C ARG A 121 12.65 -24.55 -11.92
N LYS A 122 12.93 -24.21 -10.66
CA LYS A 122 14.03 -24.81 -9.91
C LYS A 122 13.88 -26.32 -9.79
N ARG A 123 12.67 -26.81 -9.49
CA ARG A 123 12.41 -28.25 -9.40
C ARG A 123 12.59 -28.96 -10.74
N GLU A 124 12.07 -28.38 -11.81
CA GLU A 124 12.26 -28.92 -13.17
C GLU A 124 13.75 -29.04 -13.51
N GLU A 125 14.54 -28.03 -13.14
CA GLU A 125 15.98 -28.01 -13.39
C GLU A 125 16.74 -29.05 -12.56
N ILE A 126 16.37 -29.21 -11.28
CA ILE A 126 16.89 -30.29 -10.43
C ILE A 126 16.60 -31.65 -11.04
N THR A 127 15.34 -31.90 -11.44
CA THR A 127 14.96 -33.17 -12.07
C THR A 127 15.72 -33.39 -13.38
N ARG A 128 15.91 -32.34 -14.18
CA ARG A 128 16.65 -32.40 -15.45
C ARG A 128 18.11 -32.82 -15.25
N ILE A 129 18.77 -32.31 -14.22
CA ILE A 129 20.19 -32.55 -13.95
C ILE A 129 20.41 -33.86 -13.19
N THR A 130 19.61 -34.12 -12.15
CA THR A 130 19.80 -35.26 -11.25
C THR A 130 19.02 -36.51 -11.67
N GLY A 131 18.05 -36.38 -12.57
CA GLY A 131 17.10 -37.45 -12.93
C GLY A 131 16.09 -37.77 -11.84
N ARG A 132 16.02 -36.98 -10.76
CA ARG A 132 15.20 -37.23 -9.57
C ARG A 132 14.12 -36.17 -9.39
N ASP A 133 12.87 -36.59 -9.24
CA ASP A 133 11.71 -35.72 -9.05
C ASP A 133 11.35 -35.49 -7.57
N ASP A 134 11.94 -36.28 -6.67
CA ASP A 134 11.75 -36.22 -5.23
C ASP A 134 12.59 -35.12 -4.54
N LEU A 135 13.62 -34.61 -5.22
CA LEU A 135 14.49 -33.57 -4.68
C LEU A 135 13.88 -32.17 -4.83
N SER A 136 13.87 -31.41 -3.74
CA SER A 136 13.61 -29.98 -3.73
C SER A 136 14.91 -29.17 -3.62
N PRO A 137 14.87 -27.84 -3.90
CA PRO A 137 16.05 -26.98 -3.71
C PRO A 137 16.67 -27.05 -2.31
N VAL A 138 15.86 -27.30 -1.28
CA VAL A 138 16.33 -27.42 0.11
C VAL A 138 17.05 -28.75 0.35
N ASP A 139 16.62 -29.81 -0.34
CA ASP A 139 17.15 -31.16 -0.15
C ASP A 139 18.56 -31.32 -0.74
N LEU A 140 18.93 -30.49 -1.72
CA LEU A 140 20.22 -30.57 -2.40
C LEU A 140 21.41 -30.50 -1.44
N GLN A 141 21.34 -29.68 -0.39
CA GLN A 141 22.43 -29.56 0.59
C GLN A 141 22.63 -30.86 1.39
N TYR A 142 21.53 -31.52 1.76
CA TYR A 142 21.57 -32.79 2.48
C TYR A 142 22.02 -33.93 1.57
N GLU A 143 21.48 -33.97 0.35
CA GLU A 143 21.83 -34.97 -0.66
C GLU A 143 23.31 -34.88 -1.06
N LEU A 144 23.87 -33.66 -1.14
CA LEU A 144 25.29 -33.46 -1.42
C LEU A 144 26.17 -34.19 -0.39
N VAL A 145 25.87 -34.00 0.90
CA VAL A 145 26.61 -34.64 1.99
C VAL A 145 26.42 -36.16 1.97
N ALA A 146 25.21 -36.63 1.70
CA ALA A 146 24.92 -38.07 1.59
C ALA A 146 25.73 -38.72 0.47
N ARG A 147 25.67 -38.17 -0.74
CA ARG A 147 26.39 -38.67 -1.91
C ARG A 147 27.89 -38.66 -1.71
N TYR A 148 28.43 -37.60 -1.12
CA TYR A 148 29.85 -37.51 -0.83
C TYR A 148 30.32 -38.63 0.11
N ARG A 149 29.57 -38.91 1.19
CA ARG A 149 29.91 -39.95 2.16
C ARG A 149 29.79 -41.36 1.60
N GLU A 150 28.81 -41.58 0.73
CA GLU A 150 28.55 -42.85 0.09
C GLU A 150 29.52 -43.13 -1.08
N GLY A 151 30.37 -42.16 -1.45
CA GLY A 151 31.20 -42.24 -2.66
C GLY A 151 30.37 -42.23 -3.95
N GLY A 152 29.14 -41.72 -3.87
CA GLY A 152 28.23 -41.58 -5.00
C GLY A 152 28.51 -40.35 -5.85
N ASP A 153 27.71 -40.17 -6.90
CA ASP A 153 27.80 -39.01 -7.79
C ASP A 153 27.26 -37.74 -7.11
N PHE A 154 28.14 -37.06 -6.38
CA PHE A 154 27.86 -35.77 -5.76
C PHE A 154 28.02 -34.61 -6.74
N MET A 155 28.66 -34.81 -7.90
CA MET A 155 28.86 -33.77 -8.91
C MET A 155 27.52 -33.38 -9.55
N ALA A 156 26.66 -34.35 -9.85
CA ALA A 156 25.30 -34.07 -10.33
C ALA A 156 24.49 -33.20 -9.34
N ILE A 157 24.73 -33.36 -8.03
CA ILE A 157 24.07 -32.53 -7.01
C ILE A 157 24.64 -31.11 -7.00
N LEU A 158 25.97 -30.95 -7.13
CA LEU A 158 26.61 -29.63 -7.25
C LEU A 158 26.15 -28.88 -8.51
N ASP A 159 26.03 -29.57 -9.64
CA ASP A 159 25.54 -28.98 -10.89
C ASP A 159 24.08 -28.51 -10.73
N ALA A 160 23.23 -29.30 -10.04
CA ALA A 160 21.87 -28.91 -9.74
C ALA A 160 21.79 -27.70 -8.79
N MET A 161 22.66 -27.64 -7.78
CA MET A 161 22.76 -26.48 -6.87
C MET A 161 23.17 -25.22 -7.63
N LYS A 162 24.16 -25.32 -8.53
CA LYS A 162 24.59 -24.21 -9.37
C LYS A 162 23.46 -23.71 -10.28
N ALA A 163 22.74 -24.62 -10.94
CA ALA A 163 21.64 -24.24 -11.82
C ALA A 163 20.48 -23.56 -11.05
N VAL A 164 20.22 -23.97 -9.81
CA VAL A 164 19.27 -23.27 -8.93
C VAL A 164 19.75 -21.85 -8.59
N ASP A 165 21.04 -21.68 -8.33
CA ASP A 165 21.67 -20.38 -8.03
C ASP A 165 21.62 -19.44 -9.25
N ASP A 166 21.91 -19.95 -10.45
CA ASP A 166 21.78 -19.21 -11.71
C ASP A 166 20.33 -18.71 -11.93
N LEU A 167 19.33 -19.53 -11.59
CA LEU A 167 17.91 -19.13 -11.64
C LEU A 167 17.57 -18.07 -10.59
N ASP A 168 18.24 -18.04 -9.44
CA ASP A 168 18.08 -16.98 -8.43
C ASP A 168 18.68 -15.66 -8.92
N LEU A 169 19.85 -15.72 -9.55
CA LEU A 169 20.50 -14.58 -10.19
C LEU A 169 19.65 -14.00 -11.31
N GLU A 170 19.13 -14.84 -12.22
CA GLU A 170 18.24 -14.40 -13.31
C GLU A 170 17.00 -13.67 -12.74
N ARG A 171 16.41 -14.20 -11.67
CA ARG A 171 15.26 -13.58 -11.01
C ARG A 171 15.60 -12.23 -10.38
N ALA A 172 16.82 -12.06 -9.87
CA ALA A 172 17.32 -10.80 -9.35
C ALA A 172 17.74 -9.81 -10.44
N GLY A 173 17.73 -10.22 -11.73
CA GLY A 173 18.26 -9.42 -12.82
C GLY A 173 19.80 -9.32 -12.80
N LEU A 174 20.45 -10.30 -12.18
CA LEU A 174 21.90 -10.38 -12.03
C LEU A 174 22.46 -11.51 -12.90
N THR A 175 23.73 -11.39 -13.26
CA THR A 175 24.48 -12.41 -14.02
C THR A 175 25.55 -13.12 -13.16
N SER A 176 25.81 -12.60 -11.96
CA SER A 176 26.70 -13.20 -10.95
C SER A 176 26.39 -12.59 -9.58
N TRP A 177 26.70 -13.32 -8.51
CA TRP A 177 26.85 -12.71 -7.19
C TRP A 177 28.17 -11.94 -7.24
N GLY A 178 28.10 -10.61 -7.37
CA GLY A 178 29.31 -9.81 -7.53
C GLY A 178 30.34 -10.12 -6.45
N GLU A 179 31.60 -10.25 -6.86
CA GLU A 179 32.72 -10.02 -5.94
C GLU A 179 32.58 -8.55 -5.50
N CYS A 180 32.37 -8.30 -4.21
CA CYS A 180 32.50 -6.95 -3.69
C CYS A 180 33.92 -6.49 -4.01
N ASP A 181 34.09 -5.62 -4.99
CA ASP A 181 35.30 -4.81 -5.10
C ASP A 181 35.33 -3.92 -3.84
N ASP A 182 36.24 -4.26 -2.92
CA ASP A 182 36.58 -3.50 -1.71
C ASP A 182 37.02 -2.05 -2.02
#